data_AF-A0A843HH89-F1
#
_entry.id   AF-A0A843HH89-F1
#
_cell.length_a   1.000
_cell.length_b   1.000
_cell.length_c   1.000
_cell.angle_alpha   90.00
_cell.angle_beta   90.00
_cell.angle_gamma   90.00
#
_symmetry.space_group_name_H-M   'P 1'
#
loop_
_entity.id
_entity.type
_entity.pdbx_description
1 polymer ?
#
loop_
_entity_poly.entity_id
_entity_poly.type
_entity_poly.pdbx_seq_one_letter_code
_entity_poly.pdbx_strand_id
1 'polypeptide(L)'
;MDIPNLIQRRRLQVLVHSCIYYEFNQNIVSDRQWDMWARELVELQNQYPEESKKVIWYEAFKDWDASTGAFLPITDRWVLHKAQYIMKLCGISFDRNKILKSKQSLSKTIRKKLF
;
A
#
# COMPACT_ATOMS: atom_id res chain seq x y z
N MET A 1 -14.35 -12.31 -17.54
CA MET A 1 -13.57 -11.81 -16.38
C MET A 1 -13.97 -10.37 -16.16
N ASP A 2 -14.21 -9.95 -14.93
CA ASP A 2 -14.62 -8.58 -14.61
C ASP A 2 -13.36 -7.71 -14.44
N ILE A 3 -13.04 -6.92 -15.47
CA ILE A 3 -11.80 -6.13 -15.57
C ILE A 3 -11.69 -5.07 -14.45
N PRO A 4 -12.72 -4.23 -14.18
CA PRO A 4 -12.72 -3.33 -13.03
C PRO A 4 -12.37 -4.04 -11.72
N ASN A 5 -13.03 -5.17 -11.44
CA ASN A 5 -12.80 -5.91 -10.21
C ASN A 5 -11.38 -6.48 -10.12
N LEU A 6 -10.79 -6.90 -11.25
CA LEU A 6 -9.40 -7.34 -11.29
C LEU A 6 -8.41 -6.19 -11.01
N ILE A 7 -8.60 -5.03 -11.65
CA ILE A 7 -7.76 -3.83 -11.43
C ILE A 7 -7.85 -3.43 -9.96
N GLN A 8 -9.06 -3.35 -9.40
CA GLN A 8 -9.26 -3.01 -8.00
C GLN A 8 -8.54 -3.99 -7.07
N ARG A 9 -8.66 -5.30 -7.34
CA ARG A 9 -7.97 -6.32 -6.56
C ARG A 9 -6.45 -6.11 -6.57
N ARG A 10 -5.86 -5.83 -7.73
CA ARG A 10 -4.41 -5.60 -7.85
C ARG A 10 -3.95 -4.33 -7.17
N ARG A 11 -4.68 -3.21 -7.30
CA ARG A 11 -4.40 -1.97 -6.54
C ARG A 11 -4.37 -2.23 -5.04
N LEU A 12 -5.38 -2.93 -4.52
CA LEU A 12 -5.47 -3.24 -3.11
C LEU A 12 -4.34 -4.15 -2.63
N GLN A 13 -3.96 -5.15 -3.43
CA GLN A 13 -2.83 -6.02 -3.12
C GLN A 13 -1.51 -5.24 -3.08
N VAL A 14 -1.20 -4.48 -4.13
CA VAL A 14 0.00 -3.64 -4.17
C VAL A 14 0.03 -2.70 -2.96
N LEU A 15 -1.05 -1.94 -2.76
CA LEU A 15 -1.13 -0.89 -1.74
C LEU A 15 -0.96 -1.44 -0.31
N VAL A 16 -1.71 -2.49 0.02
CA VAL A 16 -1.67 -3.06 1.38
C VAL A 16 -0.35 -3.77 1.66
N HIS A 17 0.19 -4.51 0.70
CA HIS A 17 1.47 -5.20 0.91
C HIS A 17 2.66 -4.23 0.92
N SER A 18 2.59 -3.12 0.19
CA SER A 18 3.57 -2.04 0.33
C SER A 18 3.49 -1.36 1.70
N CYS A 19 2.29 -1.16 2.25
CA CYS A 19 2.12 -0.69 3.63
C CYS A 19 2.76 -1.65 4.65
N ILE A 20 2.51 -2.96 4.52
CA ILE A 20 3.09 -3.99 5.39
C ILE A 20 4.64 -3.93 5.35
N TYR A 21 5.20 -3.78 4.15
CA TYR A 21 6.65 -3.67 3.96
C TYR A 21 7.24 -2.40 4.58
N TYR A 22 6.76 -1.21 4.18
CA TYR A 22 7.37 0.05 4.56
C TYR A 22 6.99 0.54 5.97
N GLU A 23 5.74 0.35 6.40
CA GLU A 23 5.26 0.88 7.70
C GLU A 23 5.46 -0.10 8.86
N PHE A 24 5.37 -1.41 8.57
CA PHE A 24 5.44 -2.44 9.60
C PHE A 24 6.74 -3.23 9.57
N ASN A 25 7.59 -3.03 8.55
CA ASN A 25 8.85 -3.78 8.36
C ASN A 25 8.59 -5.29 8.41
N GLN A 26 7.50 -5.73 7.78
CA GLN A 26 7.09 -7.13 7.66
C GLN A 26 6.98 -7.51 6.18
N ASN A 27 7.10 -8.79 5.89
CA ASN A 27 6.89 -9.30 4.54
C ASN A 27 6.06 -10.59 4.59
N ILE A 28 4.85 -10.54 3.99
CA ILE A 28 3.91 -11.66 3.91
C ILE A 28 3.93 -12.31 2.52
N VAL A 29 4.40 -11.60 1.50
CA VAL A 29 4.39 -12.03 0.10
C VAL A 29 5.74 -11.75 -0.51
N SER A 30 6.34 -12.74 -1.17
CA SER A 30 7.67 -12.54 -1.76
C SER A 30 7.70 -11.35 -2.73
N ASP A 31 8.87 -10.71 -2.84
CA ASP A 31 9.06 -9.58 -3.75
C ASP A 31 8.68 -9.94 -5.20
N ARG A 32 8.96 -11.18 -5.61
CA ARG A 32 8.52 -11.72 -6.92
C ARG A 32 7.00 -11.74 -7.07
N GLN A 33 6.27 -12.10 -6.02
CA GLN A 33 4.81 -12.14 -6.05
C GLN A 33 4.21 -10.74 -6.12
N TRP A 34 4.80 -9.79 -5.37
CA TRP A 34 4.40 -8.38 -5.42
C TRP A 34 4.69 -7.76 -6.79
N ASP A 35 5.89 -8.00 -7.35
CA ASP A 35 6.32 -7.51 -8.66
C ASP A 35 5.43 -8.04 -9.79
N MET A 36 5.02 -9.31 -9.73
CA MET A 36 4.05 -9.86 -10.69
C MET A 36 2.71 -9.11 -10.65
N TRP A 37 2.17 -8.83 -9.46
CA TRP A 37 0.92 -8.07 -9.34
C TRP A 37 1.06 -6.63 -9.81
N ALA A 38 2.21 -6.01 -9.53
CA ALA A 38 2.50 -4.64 -9.92
C ALA A 38 2.56 -4.49 -11.44
N ARG A 39 3.28 -5.38 -12.13
CA ARG A 39 3.36 -5.39 -13.60
C ARG A 39 2.03 -5.69 -14.25
N GLU A 40 1.30 -6.69 -13.74
CA GLU A 40 -0.06 -7.00 -14.22
C GLU A 40 -1.00 -5.81 -14.04
N LEU A 41 -0.90 -5.07 -12.92
CA LEU A 41 -1.69 -3.86 -12.72
C LEU A 41 -1.40 -2.80 -13.78
N VAL A 42 -0.11 -2.50 -14.04
CA VAL A 42 0.28 -1.52 -15.06
C VAL A 42 -0.25 -1.92 -16.44
N GLU A 43 -0.10 -3.20 -16.81
CA GLU A 43 -0.62 -3.72 -18.07
C GLU A 43 -2.15 -3.55 -18.17
N LEU A 44 -2.89 -3.91 -17.12
CA LEU A 44 -4.35 -3.76 -17.08
C LEU A 44 -4.80 -2.30 -17.17
N GLN A 45 -4.11 -1.38 -16.49
CA GLN A 45 -4.46 0.04 -16.54
C GLN A 45 -4.20 0.65 -17.93
N ASN A 46 -3.15 0.19 -18.61
CA ASN A 46 -2.82 0.63 -19.98
C ASN A 46 -3.80 0.05 -21.01
N GLN A 47 -4.19 -1.22 -20.86
CA GLN A 47 -5.14 -1.87 -21.76
C GLN A 47 -6.58 -1.37 -21.56
N TYR A 48 -6.96 -1.04 -20.32
CA TYR A 48 -8.34 -0.70 -19.96
C TYR A 48 -8.42 0.62 -19.16
N PRO A 49 -8.03 1.76 -19.76
CA PRO A 49 -7.95 3.04 -19.05
C PRO A 49 -9.32 3.53 -18.53
N GLU A 50 -10.41 3.30 -19.27
CA GLU A 50 -11.76 3.68 -18.84
C GLU A 50 -12.26 2.84 -17.67
N GLU A 51 -11.93 1.55 -17.62
CA GLU A 51 -12.26 0.70 -16.48
C GLU A 51 -11.40 1.03 -15.26
N SER A 52 -10.13 1.37 -15.50
CA SER A 52 -9.18 1.82 -14.48
C SER A 52 -9.63 3.09 -13.73
N LYS A 53 -10.28 4.03 -14.43
CA LYS A 53 -10.86 5.26 -13.86
C LYS A 53 -12.03 5.02 -12.93
N LYS A 54 -12.78 3.93 -13.11
CA LYS A 54 -14.01 3.63 -12.35
C LYS A 54 -13.74 3.10 -10.95
N VAL A 55 -12.52 2.62 -10.68
CA VAL A 55 -12.20 1.94 -9.42
C VAL A 55 -11.34 2.81 -8.50
N ILE A 56 -11.38 2.47 -7.21
CA ILE A 56 -10.74 3.24 -6.15
C ILE A 56 -9.23 3.41 -6.37
N TRP A 57 -8.68 4.47 -5.77
CA TRP A 57 -7.27 4.84 -5.84
C TRP A 57 -6.74 5.18 -7.24
N TYR A 58 -7.61 5.48 -8.22
CA TYR A 58 -7.18 5.85 -9.58
C TYR A 58 -6.10 6.94 -9.59
N GLU A 59 -6.31 8.04 -8.88
CA GLU A 59 -5.34 9.16 -8.84
C GLU A 59 -3.95 8.75 -8.33
N ALA A 60 -3.87 7.79 -7.41
CA ALA A 60 -2.59 7.31 -6.89
C ALA A 60 -1.85 6.39 -7.87
N PHE A 61 -2.59 5.74 -8.77
CA PHE A 61 -2.06 4.69 -9.65
C PHE A 61 -2.03 5.07 -11.14
N LYS A 62 -2.63 6.19 -11.56
CA LYS A 62 -2.77 6.57 -12.98
C LYS A 62 -1.44 6.72 -13.72
N ASP A 63 -0.42 7.24 -13.03
CA ASP A 63 0.93 7.46 -13.57
C ASP A 63 1.97 6.55 -12.90
N TRP A 64 1.51 5.53 -12.16
CA TRP A 64 2.37 4.62 -11.43
C TRP A 64 2.90 3.49 -12.33
N ASP A 65 4.21 3.26 -12.30
CA ASP A 65 4.95 2.44 -13.27
C ASP A 65 5.42 1.08 -12.71
N ALA A 66 4.88 0.65 -11.57
CA ALA A 66 5.31 -0.55 -10.84
C ALA A 66 6.71 -0.51 -10.21
N SER A 67 7.42 0.63 -10.23
CA SER A 67 8.80 0.73 -9.69
C SER A 67 8.87 0.59 -8.16
N THR A 68 7.94 1.19 -7.42
CA THR A 68 7.93 1.15 -5.95
C THR A 68 6.55 1.45 -5.38
N GLY A 69 6.22 0.82 -4.25
CA GLY A 69 5.00 1.16 -3.49
C GLY A 69 5.17 2.27 -2.46
N ALA A 70 6.37 2.82 -2.26
CA ALA A 70 6.66 3.76 -1.18
C ALA A 70 5.89 5.09 -1.29
N PHE A 71 5.61 5.54 -2.51
CA PHE A 71 4.92 6.82 -2.78
C PHE A 71 3.39 6.68 -2.90
N LEU A 72 2.87 5.44 -2.80
CA LEU A 72 1.43 5.20 -2.75
C LEU A 72 0.87 5.66 -1.39
N PRO A 73 -0.45 5.83 -1.24
CA PRO A 73 -1.09 6.26 0.01
C PRO A 73 -1.08 5.15 1.09
N ILE A 74 0.08 4.58 1.39
CA ILE A 74 0.30 3.46 2.32
C ILE A 74 0.05 3.83 3.79
N THR A 75 0.00 5.13 4.10
CA THR A 75 -0.30 5.65 5.44
C THR A 75 -1.78 6.04 5.62
N ASP A 76 -2.61 5.86 4.59
CA ASP A 76 -4.05 6.03 4.70
C ASP A 76 -4.62 5.13 5.82
N ARG A 77 -5.61 5.65 6.56
CA ARG A 77 -6.14 4.96 7.74
C ARG A 77 -6.75 3.60 7.37
N TRP A 78 -7.47 3.53 6.25
CA TRP A 78 -8.07 2.27 5.81
C TRP A 78 -6.98 1.27 5.42
N VAL A 79 -5.92 1.72 4.73
CA VAL A 79 -4.78 0.88 4.33
C VAL A 79 -4.05 0.33 5.55
N LEU A 80 -3.73 1.18 6.53
CA LEU A 80 -3.10 0.78 7.79
C LEU A 80 -3.93 -0.27 8.53
N HIS A 81 -5.24 -0.05 8.68
CA HIS A 81 -6.10 -1.02 9.36
C HIS A 81 -6.20 -2.34 8.59
N LYS A 82 -6.21 -2.30 7.25
CA LYS A 82 -6.25 -3.49 6.42
C LYS A 82 -4.95 -4.29 6.51
N ALA A 83 -3.80 -3.62 6.47
CA ALA A 83 -2.49 -4.22 6.67
C ALA A 83 -2.40 -4.95 8.02
N GLN A 84 -2.78 -4.26 9.10
CA GLN A 84 -2.82 -4.85 10.45
C GLN A 84 -3.73 -6.07 10.55
N TYR A 85 -4.90 -6.02 9.89
CA TYR A 85 -5.83 -7.13 9.86
C TYR A 85 -5.24 -8.34 9.13
N ILE A 86 -4.63 -8.15 7.96
CA ILE A 86 -3.98 -9.23 7.20
C ILE A 86 -2.81 -9.83 8.00
N MET A 87 -1.95 -9.00 8.60
CA MET A 87 -0.86 -9.46 9.46
C MET A 87 -1.38 -10.33 10.61
N LYS A 88 -2.48 -9.92 11.25
CA LYS A 88 -3.11 -10.72 12.32
C LYS A 88 -3.59 -12.08 11.81
N LEU A 89 -4.21 -12.14 10.63
CA LEU A 89 -4.65 -13.40 10.03
C LEU A 89 -3.47 -14.32 9.68
N CYS A 90 -2.33 -13.75 9.31
CA CYS A 90 -1.09 -14.48 9.05
C CYS A 90 -0.30 -14.86 10.31
N GLY A 91 -0.82 -14.58 11.51
CA GLY A 91 -0.14 -14.89 12.78
C GLY A 91 1.04 -13.97 13.10
N ILE A 92 1.18 -12.82 12.42
CA ILE A 92 2.28 -11.88 12.64
C ILE A 92 1.89 -10.92 13.77
N SER A 93 2.64 -10.98 14.88
CA SER A 93 2.54 -10.02 15.97
C SER A 93 3.26 -8.72 15.59
N PHE A 94 2.60 -7.58 15.77
CA PHE A 94 3.23 -6.26 15.64
C PHE A 94 3.03 -5.44 16.91
N ASP A 95 4.07 -4.73 17.35
CA ASP A 95 3.99 -3.88 18.54
C ASP A 95 3.28 -2.55 18.20
N ARG A 96 2.02 -2.44 18.62
CA ARG A 96 1.21 -1.22 18.50
C ARG A 96 1.87 0.01 19.17
N ASN A 97 2.67 -0.19 20.22
CA ASN A 97 3.29 0.91 20.95
C ASN A 97 4.49 1.51 20.19
N LYS A 98 5.16 0.73 19.33
CA LYS A 98 6.32 1.20 18.55
C LYS A 98 5.93 2.24 17.49
N ILE A 99 4.76 2.07 16.86
CA ILE A 99 4.23 2.98 15.83
C ILE A 99 3.72 4.30 16.44
N LEU A 100 3.07 4.23 17.61
CA LEU A 100 2.64 5.43 18.33
C LEU A 100 3.86 6.26 18.79
N LYS A 101 4.92 5.60 19.27
CA LYS A 101 6.17 6.25 19.67
C LYS A 101 6.92 6.90 18.49
N SER A 102 6.94 6.28 17.31
CA SER A 102 7.59 6.88 16.12
C SER A 102 6.86 8.13 15.63
N LYS A 103 5.51 8.11 15.59
CA LYS A 103 4.70 9.29 15.22
C LYS A 103 4.83 10.44 16.24
N GLN A 104 4.90 10.12 17.53
CA GLN A 104 5.14 11.13 18.58
C GLN A 104 6.55 11.71 18.55
N SER A 105 7.55 10.89 18.19
CA SER A 105 8.94 11.30 17.99
C SER A 105 9.09 12.28 16.82
N LEU A 106 8.53 11.96 15.64
CA LEU A 106 8.54 12.85 14.49
C LEU A 106 7.83 14.19 14.77
N SER A 107 6.67 14.16 15.45
CA SER A 107 5.96 15.37 15.88
C SER A 107 6.80 16.26 16.82
N LYS A 108 7.57 15.67 17.74
CA LYS A 108 8.45 16.42 18.65
C LYS A 108 9.65 17.02 17.92
N THR A 109 10.21 16.29 16.95
CA THR A 109 11.37 16.73 16.16
C THR A 109 11.01 17.87 15.21
N ILE A 110 9.83 17.84 14.58
CA ILE A 110 9.35 18.94 13.72
C ILE A 110 9.11 20.21 14.55
N ARG A 111 8.50 20.10 15.75
CA ARG A 111 8.30 21.25 16.65
C ARG A 111 9.60 21.87 17.15
N LYS A 112 10.69 21.11 17.29
CA LYS A 112 12.01 21.62 17.68
C LYS A 112 12.79 22.30 16.56
N LYS A 113 12.41 22.13 15.29
CA LYS A 113 13.05 22.78 14.13
C LYS A 113 12.39 24.08 13.70
N LEU A 114 11.23 24.42 14.27
CA LEU A 114 10.43 25.61 13.94
C LEU A 114 10.60 26.76 14.95
N PHE A 115 11.54 26.62 15.90
CA PHE A 115 11.93 27.64 16.88
C PHE A 115 13.44 27.61 17.06
#